data_AF-A0A821UP21-F1
#
_entry.id   AF-A0A821UP21-F1
#
_cell.length_a   1.000
_cell.length_b   1.000
_cell.length_c   1.000
_cell.angle_alpha   90.00
_cell.angle_beta   90.00
_cell.angle_gamma   90.00
#
_symmetry.space_group_name_H-M   'P 1'
#
loop_
_entity.id
_entity.type
_entity.pdbx_description
1 polymer ?
#
loop_
_entity_poly.entity_id
_entity_poly.type
_entity_poly.pdbx_seq_one_letter_code
_entity_poly.pdbx_strand_id
1 'polypeptide(L)'
;MSVFILGYLKTVDENFKETYQAACRARGLLENDDHWENTRREASLLQCPIQLRELFVVIHLFCQPSEPFKLWDSFKDDLCEDVRHRIRQENQDFALPYNENIYNEGLI
;
A
#
# COMPACT_ATOMS: atom_id res chain seq x y z
N MET A 1 17.59 -25.93 24.10
CA MET A 1 17.51 -24.57 24.69
C MET A 1 17.12 -23.46 23.70
N SER A 2 16.72 -23.74 22.45
CA SER A 2 16.40 -22.68 21.46
C SER A 2 14.93 -22.27 21.33
N VAL A 3 13.98 -22.97 21.99
CA VAL A 3 12.53 -22.71 21.77
C VAL A 3 11.99 -21.55 22.63
N PHE A 4 12.64 -21.24 23.76
CA PHE A 4 12.21 -20.15 24.66
C PHE A 4 12.59 -18.75 24.15
N ILE A 5 13.50 -18.66 23.19
CA ILE A 5 14.05 -17.38 22.72
C ILE A 5 13.05 -16.66 21.80
N LEU A 6 12.23 -17.39 21.05
CA LEU A 6 11.22 -16.75 20.21
C LEU A 6 10.04 -16.22 21.05
N GLY A 7 9.66 -16.90 22.14
CA GLY A 7 8.54 -16.48 22.99
C GLY A 7 8.70 -15.08 23.60
N TYR A 8 9.90 -14.73 24.07
CA TYR A 8 10.14 -13.40 24.66
C TYR A 8 10.05 -12.26 23.64
N LEU A 9 10.29 -12.55 22.35
CA LEU A 9 10.19 -11.53 21.31
C LEU A 9 8.76 -11.03 21.13
N LYS A 10 7.74 -11.81 21.53
CA LYS A 10 6.34 -11.37 21.50
C LYS A 10 5.92 -10.53 22.71
N THR A 11 6.72 -10.49 23.77
CA THR A 11 6.38 -9.76 25.01
C THR A 11 7.09 -8.41 25.02
N VAL A 12 6.35 -7.32 24.92
CA VAL A 12 6.86 -5.94 24.95
C VAL A 12 6.35 -5.27 26.22
N ASP A 13 7.24 -4.80 27.10
CA ASP A 13 6.86 -4.14 28.36
C ASP A 13 5.74 -4.91 29.10
N GLU A 14 5.97 -6.20 29.33
CA GLU A 14 5.06 -7.16 29.98
C GLU A 14 3.75 -7.48 29.22
N ASN A 15 3.52 -6.87 28.05
CA ASN A 15 2.37 -7.14 27.20
C ASN A 15 2.70 -8.13 26.08
N PHE A 16 2.02 -9.27 26.07
CA PHE A 16 2.11 -10.23 24.98
C PHE A 16 1.41 -9.69 23.72
N LYS A 17 2.09 -9.80 22.58
CA LYS A 17 1.55 -9.48 21.25
C LYS A 17 1.37 -10.77 20.46
N GLU A 18 0.21 -10.94 19.84
CA GLU A 18 -0.14 -12.17 19.12
C GLU A 18 0.83 -12.48 17.98
N THR A 19 1.35 -11.45 17.32
CA THR A 19 2.28 -11.56 16.20
C THR A 19 3.63 -10.93 16.54
N TYR A 20 4.69 -11.48 15.95
CA TYR A 20 6.04 -10.89 16.04
C TYR A 20 6.07 -9.49 15.45
N GLN A 21 5.29 -9.23 14.39
CA GLN A 21 5.14 -7.90 13.79
C GLN A 21 4.56 -6.89 14.78
N ALA A 22 3.51 -7.25 15.54
CA ALA A 22 2.93 -6.38 16.56
C ALA A 22 3.91 -6.10 17.70
N ALA A 23 4.75 -7.08 18.06
CA ALA A 23 5.81 -6.89 19.05
C ALA A 23 6.95 -5.99 18.54
N CYS A 24 7.35 -6.13 17.27
CA CYS A 24 8.33 -5.25 16.65
C CYS A 24 7.80 -3.81 16.51
N ARG A 25 6.51 -3.65 16.14
CA ARG A 25 5.85 -2.34 16.05
C ARG A 25 5.76 -1.67 17.43
N ALA A 26 5.36 -2.40 18.47
CA ALA A 26 5.30 -1.87 19.84
C ALA A 26 6.67 -1.51 20.43
N ARG A 27 7.76 -2.09 19.91
CA ARG A 27 9.14 -1.73 20.28
C ARG A 27 9.72 -0.57 19.48
N GLY A 28 8.97 0.01 18.54
CA GLY A 28 9.49 1.03 17.62
C GLY A 28 10.56 0.49 16.65
N LEU A 29 10.61 -0.83 16.43
CA LEU A 29 11.53 -1.46 15.48
C LEU A 29 10.99 -1.47 14.04
N LEU A 30 9.71 -1.11 13.87
CA LEU A 30 9.08 -0.88 12.58
C LEU A 30 8.72 0.60 12.52
N GLU A 31 9.21 1.32 11.50
CA GLU A 31 8.73 2.67 11.19
C GLU A 31 7.24 2.63 10.85
N ASN A 32 6.52 3.69 11.22
CA ASN A 32 5.13 3.85 10.79
C ASN A 32 5.07 3.97 9.27
N ASP A 33 3.96 3.51 8.69
CA ASP A 33 3.73 3.53 7.24
C ASP A 33 3.65 4.96 6.67
N ASP A 34 3.73 5.98 7.53
CA ASP A 34 3.73 7.42 7.23
C ASP A 34 4.78 7.82 6.19
N HIS A 35 5.97 7.20 6.20
CA HIS A 35 7.01 7.49 5.20
C HIS A 35 6.62 7.04 3.79
N TRP A 36 5.91 5.92 3.67
CA TRP A 36 5.38 5.44 2.40
C TRP A 36 4.24 6.32 1.90
N GLU A 37 3.34 6.75 2.79
CA GLU A 37 2.28 7.70 2.46
C GLU A 37 2.82 9.04 1.96
N ASN A 38 3.86 9.57 2.62
CA ASN A 38 4.46 10.85 2.25
C ASN A 38 5.17 10.78 0.88
N THR A 39 6.03 9.77 0.70
CA THR A 39 6.73 9.52 -0.58
C THR A 39 5.72 9.34 -1.73
N ARG A 40 4.59 8.71 -1.43
CA ARG A 40 3.53 8.46 -2.41
C ARG A 40 2.70 9.70 -2.72
N ARG A 41 2.40 10.57 -1.74
CA ARG A 41 1.79 11.89 -1.98
C ARG A 41 2.65 12.72 -2.94
N GLU A 42 3.96 12.70 -2.77
CA GLU A 42 4.89 13.38 -3.67
C GLU A 42 4.85 12.79 -5.09
N ALA A 43 4.83 11.47 -5.23
CA ALA A 43 4.72 10.81 -6.53
C ALA A 43 3.36 11.07 -7.24
N SER A 44 2.27 11.18 -6.49
CA SER A 44 0.96 11.57 -7.01
C SER A 44 0.95 13.02 -7.54
N LEU A 45 1.63 13.94 -6.83
CA LEU A 45 1.81 15.33 -7.28
C LEU A 45 2.64 15.45 -8.57
N LEU A 46 3.52 14.48 -8.85
CA LEU A 46 4.41 14.46 -10.00
C LEU A 46 3.80 13.80 -11.26
N GLN A 47 2.51 13.44 -11.25
CA GLN A 47 1.79 12.82 -12.38
C GLN A 47 2.49 11.60 -12.97
N CYS A 48 2.67 10.56 -12.16
CA CYS A 48 3.33 9.33 -12.60
C CYS A 48 2.55 8.07 -12.15
N PRO A 49 1.33 7.81 -12.68
CA PRO A 49 0.53 6.64 -12.30
C PRO A 49 1.25 5.30 -12.57
N ILE A 50 2.05 5.21 -13.64
CA ILE A 50 2.92 4.05 -13.90
C ILE A 50 3.87 3.81 -12.73
N GLN A 51 4.60 4.83 -12.28
CA GLN A 51 5.57 4.70 -11.19
C GLN A 51 4.87 4.43 -9.86
N LEU A 52 3.65 4.94 -9.66
CA LEU A 52 2.82 4.60 -8.51
C LEU A 52 2.40 3.12 -8.51
N ARG A 53 2.10 2.55 -9.68
CA ARG A 53 1.83 1.10 -9.84
C ARG A 53 3.09 0.28 -9.58
N GLU A 54 4.24 0.68 -10.11
CA GLU A 54 5.52 0.02 -9.83
C GLU A 54 5.84 0.02 -8.33
N LEU A 55 5.69 1.17 -7.67
CA LEU A 55 5.88 1.28 -6.22
C LEU A 55 4.89 0.41 -5.44
N PHE A 56 3.62 0.37 -5.86
CA PHE A 56 2.59 -0.46 -5.24
C PHE A 56 2.95 -1.96 -5.33
N VAL A 57 3.48 -2.40 -6.48
CA VAL A 57 3.99 -3.77 -6.69
C VAL A 57 5.19 -4.05 -5.78
N VAL A 58 6.16 -3.13 -5.70
CA VAL A 58 7.34 -3.25 -4.83
C VAL A 58 6.92 -3.39 -3.36
N ILE A 59 6.00 -2.54 -2.88
CA ILE A 59 5.49 -2.61 -1.49
C ILE A 59 4.82 -3.96 -1.24
N HIS A 60 3.99 -4.45 -2.16
CA HIS A 60 3.34 -5.76 -2.02
C HIS A 60 4.33 -6.93 -2.00
N LEU A 61 5.36 -6.89 -2.85
CA LEU A 61 6.34 -7.97 -2.98
C LEU A 61 7.31 -8.03 -1.80
N PHE A 62 7.79 -6.87 -1.32
CA PHE A 62 8.90 -6.82 -0.37
C PHE A 62 8.49 -6.44 1.04
N CYS A 63 7.40 -5.70 1.23
CA CYS A 63 7.04 -5.14 2.54
C CYS A 63 5.88 -5.86 3.22
N GLN A 64 5.13 -6.71 2.50
CA GLN A 64 3.99 -7.47 3.03
C GLN A 64 3.08 -6.61 3.94
N PRO A 65 2.41 -5.59 3.38
CA PRO A 65 1.59 -4.68 4.17
C PRO A 65 0.55 -5.44 4.98
N SER A 66 0.29 -4.98 6.22
CA SER A 66 -0.65 -5.64 7.13
C SER A 66 -2.09 -5.65 6.61
N GLU A 67 -2.47 -4.65 5.80
CA GLU A 67 -3.81 -4.47 5.24
C GLU A 67 -3.74 -4.12 3.73
N PRO A 68 -3.41 -5.09 2.85
CA PRO A 68 -3.18 -4.84 1.42
C PRO A 68 -4.42 -4.29 0.69
N PHE A 69 -5.62 -4.75 1.06
CA PHE A 69 -6.87 -4.28 0.46
C PHE A 69 -7.21 -2.84 0.82
N LYS A 70 -6.93 -2.43 2.06
CA LYS A 70 -7.16 -1.06 2.52
C LYS A 70 -6.17 -0.09 1.86
N LEU A 71 -4.94 -0.55 1.66
CA LEU A 71 -3.93 0.17 0.89
C LEU A 71 -4.41 0.36 -0.56
N TRP A 72 -4.86 -0.71 -1.22
CA TRP A 72 -5.44 -0.61 -2.56
C TRP A 72 -6.62 0.37 -2.63
N ASP A 73 -7.60 0.24 -1.74
CA ASP A 73 -8.83 1.04 -1.77
C ASP A 73 -8.56 2.54 -1.59
N SER A 74 -7.55 2.89 -0.79
CA SER A 74 -7.12 4.27 -0.55
C SER A 74 -6.47 4.92 -1.78
N PHE A 75 -6.06 4.13 -2.77
CA PHE A 75 -5.09 4.55 -3.77
C PHE A 75 -5.40 4.14 -5.21
N LYS A 76 -6.40 3.28 -5.43
CA LYS A 76 -6.81 2.78 -6.75
C LYS A 76 -7.12 3.89 -7.76
N ASP A 77 -7.65 5.02 -7.32
CA ASP A 77 -7.97 6.17 -8.17
C ASP A 77 -6.70 6.82 -8.73
N ASP A 78 -5.72 7.11 -7.85
CA ASP A 78 -4.42 7.65 -8.25
C ASP A 78 -3.64 6.68 -9.15
N LEU A 79 -3.73 5.38 -8.85
CA LEU A 79 -3.08 4.31 -9.61
C LEU A 79 -3.65 4.16 -11.02
N CYS A 80 -4.88 4.59 -11.25
CA CYS A 80 -5.59 4.37 -12.52
C CYS A 80 -6.00 5.68 -13.21
N GLU A 81 -5.48 6.84 -12.80
CA GLU A 81 -5.87 8.12 -13.43
C GLU A 81 -5.40 8.21 -14.90
N ASP A 82 -4.26 7.63 -15.26
CA ASP A 82 -3.81 7.54 -16.66
C ASP A 82 -4.74 6.66 -17.51
N VAL A 83 -5.17 5.51 -16.96
CA VAL A 83 -6.15 4.61 -17.59
C VAL A 83 -7.47 5.33 -17.80
N ARG A 84 -7.98 5.99 -16.76
CA ARG A 84 -9.19 6.80 -16.85
C ARG A 84 -9.04 7.91 -17.88
N HIS A 85 -7.94 8.65 -17.84
CA HIS A 85 -7.67 9.73 -18.78
C HIS A 85 -7.64 9.26 -20.23
N ARG A 86 -6.99 8.11 -20.51
CA ARG A 86 -6.99 7.45 -21.82
C ARG A 86 -8.43 7.16 -22.30
N ILE A 87 -9.24 6.53 -21.45
CA ILE A 87 -10.63 6.18 -21.77
C ILE A 87 -11.50 7.43 -21.97
N ARG A 88 -11.27 8.50 -21.19
CA ARG A 88 -11.97 9.78 -21.36
C ARG A 88 -11.68 10.40 -22.74
N GLN A 89 -10.44 10.33 -23.19
CA GLN A 89 -10.06 10.83 -24.51
C GLN A 89 -10.65 9.99 -25.66
N GLU A 90 -10.65 8.67 -25.51
CA GLU A 90 -11.21 7.75 -26.51
C GLU A 90 -12.72 7.92 -26.69
N ASN A 91 -13.47 8.06 -25.60
CA ASN A 91 -14.93 8.14 -25.61
C ASN A 91 -15.49 9.56 -25.64
N GLN A 92 -14.62 10.58 -25.57
CA GLN A 92 -15.00 12.00 -25.39
C GLN A 92 -15.90 12.25 -24.17
N ASP A 93 -15.81 11.40 -23.15
CA ASP A 93 -16.57 11.52 -21.91
C ASP A 93 -15.67 12.06 -20.79
N PHE A 94 -15.71 13.37 -20.59
CA PHE A 94 -14.92 14.03 -19.54
C PHE A 94 -15.47 13.78 -18.13
N ALA A 95 -16.75 13.39 -18.02
CA ALA A 95 -17.43 13.14 -16.75
C ALA A 95 -17.31 11.68 -16.28
N LEU A 96 -16.60 10.83 -17.02
CA LEU A 96 -16.42 9.41 -16.70
C LEU A 96 -15.99 9.22 -15.23
N PRO A 97 -16.84 8.61 -14.38
CA PRO A 97 -16.47 8.27 -13.02
C PRO A 97 -15.50 7.08 -13.03
N TYR A 98 -14.73 6.92 -11.95
CA TYR A 98 -14.03 5.66 -11.73
C TYR A 98 -15.03 4.51 -11.59
N ASN A 99 -14.64 3.34 -12.09
CA ASN A 99 -15.45 2.14 -12.09
C ASN A 99 -14.54 0.90 -12.11
N GLU A 100 -15.12 -0.28 -11.91
CA GLU A 100 -14.36 -1.54 -11.86
C GLU A 100 -13.57 -1.83 -13.13
N ASN A 101 -14.05 -1.43 -14.31
CA ASN A 101 -13.31 -1.66 -15.56
C ASN A 101 -11.99 -0.89 -15.59
N ILE A 102 -12.01 0.38 -15.13
CA ILE A 102 -10.81 1.22 -15.02
C ILE A 102 -9.81 0.58 -14.05
N TYR A 103 -10.28 0.12 -12.90
CA TYR A 103 -9.42 -0.51 -11.89
C TYR A 103 -8.85 -1.85 -12.37
N ASN A 104 -9.66 -2.66 -13.04
CA ASN A 104 -9.22 -3.94 -13.58
C ASN A 104 -8.14 -3.76 -14.64
N GLU A 105 -8.27 -2.74 -15.50
CA GLU A 105 -7.26 -2.44 -16.50
C GLU A 105 -5.97 -1.90 -15.88
N GLY A 106 -6.05 -1.08 -14.82
CA GLY A 106 -4.87 -0.64 -14.08
C GLY A 106 -4.12 -1.75 -13.34
N LEU A 107 -4.68 -2.96 -13.27
CA LEU A 107 -4.08 -4.15 -12.67
C LEU A 107 -3.48 -5.13 -13.70
N ILE A 108 -3.62 -4.86 -15.01
CA ILE A 108 -3.10 -5.67 -16.13
C ILE A 108 -1.74 -5.11 -16.58
#